data_AF-A0A3M6VH46-F1
#
_entry.id   AF-A0A3M6VH46-F1
#
_cell.length_a   1.000
_cell.length_b   1.000
_cell.length_c   1.000
_cell.angle_alpha   90.00
_cell.angle_beta   90.00
_cell.angle_gamma   90.00
#
_symmetry.space_group_name_H-M   'P 1'
#
loop_
_entity.id
_entity.type
_entity.pdbx_description
1 polymer ?
#
loop_
_entity_poly.entity_id
_entity_poly.type
_entity_poly.pdbx_seq_one_letter_code
_entity_poly.pdbx_strand_id
1 'polypeptide(L)'
;MWSRSIRSAAVQAKRQGTRLMATKQSSLNGKGAFDGLYKVFMKSTPVYVTTVLIAALVAEGVYGSATNYIWEANNRGRLYHHIDWSKFAQEEEEEEEEEEEEEEEVMEDAHVDDEEYDE
;
A
#
# COMPACT_ATOMS: atom_id res chain seq x y z
N MET A 1 -81.75 45.52 -22.27
CA MET A 1 -80.49 45.81 -23.00
C MET A 1 -79.59 46.60 -22.06
N TRP A 2 -78.37 46.16 -21.74
CA TRP A 2 -77.30 47.08 -21.28
C TRP A 2 -75.91 46.56 -21.66
N SER A 3 -75.06 47.52 -21.93
CA SER A 3 -73.88 47.48 -22.78
C SER A 3 -72.71 46.66 -22.23
N ARG A 4 -72.06 45.93 -23.15
CA ARG A 4 -70.70 45.41 -23.02
C ARG A 4 -69.72 46.48 -22.49
N SER A 5 -68.83 46.11 -21.57
CA SER A 5 -67.54 46.81 -21.37
C SER A 5 -66.40 45.83 -21.64
N ILE A 6 -65.85 45.90 -22.85
CA ILE A 6 -64.54 45.32 -23.19
C ILE A 6 -63.51 46.38 -22.80
N ARG A 7 -62.56 46.06 -21.92
CA ARG A 7 -61.44 46.97 -21.61
C ARG A 7 -60.09 46.23 -21.61
N SER A 8 -59.19 46.76 -22.44
CA SER A 8 -57.73 46.76 -22.27
C SER A 8 -57.00 45.41 -22.13
N ALA A 9 -56.90 44.65 -23.23
CA ALA A 9 -55.74 43.79 -23.47
C ALA A 9 -54.55 44.66 -23.95
N ALA A 10 -53.87 45.36 -23.03
CA ALA A 10 -52.80 46.31 -23.39
C ALA A 10 -51.71 46.54 -22.31
N VAL A 11 -51.38 45.52 -21.49
CA VAL A 11 -50.27 45.62 -20.50
C VAL A 11 -49.32 44.43 -20.59
N GLN A 12 -48.85 44.11 -21.80
CA GLN A 12 -47.83 43.06 -22.01
C GLN A 12 -46.72 43.46 -23.01
N ALA A 13 -46.50 44.76 -23.21
CA ALA A 13 -45.53 45.30 -24.17
C ALA A 13 -44.43 46.16 -23.51
N LYS A 14 -43.86 45.72 -22.38
CA LYS A 14 -42.67 46.36 -21.77
C LYS A 14 -41.77 45.40 -20.97
N ARG A 15 -41.50 44.21 -21.51
CA ARG A 15 -40.55 43.21 -20.95
C ARG A 15 -39.60 42.60 -21.99
N GLN A 16 -39.29 43.32 -23.07
CA GLN A 16 -38.26 42.95 -24.04
C GLN A 16 -37.01 43.82 -23.89
N GLY A 17 -36.41 43.78 -22.70
CA GLY A 17 -35.03 44.20 -22.51
C GLY A 17 -34.10 43.09 -23.00
N THR A 18 -33.47 43.32 -24.15
CA THR A 18 -32.60 42.38 -24.85
C THR A 18 -31.39 41.94 -24.02
N ARG A 19 -31.50 40.80 -23.34
CA ARG A 19 -30.33 40.04 -22.85
C ARG A 19 -29.63 39.34 -24.04
N LEU A 20 -29.06 40.13 -24.95
CA LEU A 20 -28.23 39.64 -26.05
C LEU A 20 -26.76 39.50 -25.61
N MET A 21 -26.56 38.73 -24.55
CA MET A 21 -25.30 38.04 -24.28
C MET A 21 -25.60 36.54 -24.38
N ALA A 22 -25.89 36.11 -25.61
CA ALA A 22 -25.74 34.71 -25.99
C ALA A 22 -24.24 34.43 -26.03
N THR A 23 -23.62 34.29 -24.86
CA THR A 23 -22.40 33.51 -24.77
C THR A 23 -22.75 32.17 -25.39
N LYS A 24 -22.11 31.82 -26.52
CA LYS A 24 -22.12 30.44 -26.97
C LYS A 24 -21.65 29.64 -25.77
N GLN A 25 -22.53 28.83 -25.17
CA GLN A 25 -22.08 27.78 -24.29
C GLN A 25 -21.26 26.85 -25.18
N SER A 26 -19.95 27.07 -25.18
CA SER A 26 -19.00 26.13 -25.74
C SER A 26 -19.29 24.81 -25.04
N SER A 27 -19.68 23.80 -25.80
CA SER A 27 -19.94 22.46 -25.28
C SER A 27 -18.62 21.77 -24.95
N LEU A 28 -17.87 22.35 -24.01
CA LEU A 28 -16.73 21.75 -23.34
C LEU A 28 -17.17 20.54 -22.48
N ASN A 29 -18.48 20.38 -22.28
CA ASN A 29 -19.15 19.17 -21.77
C ASN A 29 -19.10 17.96 -22.72
N GLY A 30 -18.14 17.91 -23.65
CA GLY A 30 -17.71 16.63 -24.22
C GLY A 30 -17.25 15.73 -23.07
N LYS A 31 -17.83 14.54 -22.95
CA LYS A 31 -17.62 13.64 -21.81
C LYS A 31 -16.16 13.18 -21.78
N GLY A 32 -15.30 13.88 -21.05
CA GLY A 32 -13.86 13.64 -21.04
C GLY A 32 -13.52 12.23 -20.55
N ALA A 33 -12.40 11.67 -20.99
CA ALA A 33 -11.97 10.31 -20.62
C ALA A 33 -11.95 10.09 -19.09
N PHE A 34 -11.66 11.14 -18.32
CA PHE A 34 -11.61 11.13 -16.86
C PHE A 34 -12.94 11.46 -16.16
N ASP A 35 -14.02 11.79 -16.89
CA ASP A 35 -15.34 12.10 -16.30
C ASP A 35 -15.92 10.91 -15.52
N GLY A 36 -15.68 9.68 -16.00
CA GLY A 36 -16.03 8.46 -15.28
C GLY A 36 -15.24 8.30 -13.98
N LEU A 37 -13.91 8.47 -14.05
CA LEU A 37 -13.01 8.37 -12.90
C LEU A 37 -13.35 9.42 -11.82
N TYR A 38 -13.57 10.66 -12.25
CA TYR A 38 -13.98 11.78 -11.39
C TYR A 38 -15.31 11.49 -10.66
N LYS A 39 -16.30 10.94 -11.36
CA LYS A 39 -17.63 10.62 -10.79
C LYS A 39 -17.59 9.46 -9.78
N VAL A 40 -16.62 8.55 -9.89
CA VAL A 40 -16.43 7.44 -8.96
C VAL A 40 -15.61 7.88 -7.74
N PHE A 41 -14.45 8.51 -7.95
CA PHE A 41 -13.45 8.74 -6.90
C PHE A 41 -13.42 10.16 -6.32
N MET A 42 -13.87 11.18 -7.06
CA MET A 42 -13.79 12.59 -6.64
C MET A 42 -15.14 13.24 -6.32
N LYS A 43 -16.26 12.51 -6.50
CA LYS A 43 -17.62 13.04 -6.31
C LYS A 43 -17.95 13.44 -4.87
N SER A 44 -17.36 12.79 -3.86
CA SER A 44 -17.65 13.04 -2.45
C SER A 44 -16.37 13.05 -1.60
N THR A 45 -16.25 14.05 -0.72
CA THR A 45 -15.09 14.29 0.14
C THR A 45 -14.59 13.06 0.90
N PRO A 46 -15.43 12.25 1.61
CA PRO A 46 -14.92 11.09 2.33
C PRO A 46 -14.37 10.00 1.40
N VAL A 47 -15.03 9.74 0.26
CA VAL A 47 -14.56 8.75 -0.75
C VAL A 47 -13.26 9.22 -1.39
N TYR A 48 -13.14 10.52 -1.66
CA TYR A 48 -11.92 11.10 -2.19
C TYR A 48 -10.74 10.92 -1.22
N VAL A 49 -10.93 11.25 0.06
CA VAL A 49 -9.87 11.09 1.08
C VAL A 49 -9.47 9.63 1.26
N THR A 50 -10.42 8.69 1.36
CA THR A 50 -10.07 7.26 1.47
C THR A 50 -9.39 6.73 0.21
N THR A 51 -9.81 7.17 -0.98
CA THR A 51 -9.13 6.81 -2.24
C THR A 51 -7.69 7.31 -2.26
N VAL A 52 -7.43 8.55 -1.84
CA VAL A 52 -6.08 9.12 -1.78
C VAL A 52 -5.20 8.36 -0.78
N LEU A 53 -5.73 7.98 0.39
CA LEU A 53 -4.99 7.18 1.38
C LEU A 53 -4.63 5.78 0.84
N ILE A 54 -5.59 5.08 0.20
CA ILE A 54 -5.33 3.77 -0.41
C ILE A 54 -4.32 3.89 -1.55
N ALA A 55 -4.46 4.91 -2.40
CA ALA A 55 -3.54 5.17 -3.50
C ALA A 55 -2.13 5.49 -3.01
N ALA A 56 -1.97 6.20 -1.89
CA ALA A 56 -0.69 6.48 -1.27
C ALA A 56 0.01 5.19 -0.79
N LEU A 57 -0.70 4.30 -0.10
CA LEU A 57 -0.14 3.01 0.37
C LEU A 57 0.28 2.11 -0.80
N VAL A 58 -0.52 2.04 -1.87
CA VAL A 58 -0.17 1.29 -3.09
C VAL A 58 1.04 1.93 -3.79
N ALA A 59 1.07 3.26 -3.90
CA ALA A 59 2.18 3.98 -4.50
C ALA A 59 3.48 3.79 -3.72
N GLU A 60 3.44 3.82 -2.39
CA GLU A 60 4.61 3.59 -1.52
C GLU A 60 5.22 2.20 -1.76
N GLY A 61 4.40 1.14 -1.73
CA GLY A 61 4.86 -0.23 -1.98
C GLY A 61 5.46 -0.41 -3.37
N VAL A 62 4.78 0.06 -4.42
CA VAL A 62 5.28 -0.03 -5.80
C VAL A 62 6.54 0.81 -6.00
N TYR A 63 6.59 2.03 -5.44
CA TYR A 63 7.74 2.92 -5.57
C TYR A 63 8.97 2.35 -4.86
N GLY A 64 8.81 1.83 -3.63
CA GLY A 64 9.88 1.18 -2.88
C GLY A 64 10.49 0.00 -3.64
N SER A 65 9.65 -0.93 -4.12
CA SER A 65 10.12 -2.07 -4.91
C SER A 65 10.75 -1.65 -6.25
N ALA A 66 10.17 -0.69 -6.96
CA ALA A 66 10.70 -0.23 -8.25
C ALA A 66 12.03 0.51 -8.10
N THR A 67 12.17 1.40 -7.11
CA THR A 67 13.42 2.11 -6.83
C THR A 67 14.51 1.14 -6.39
N ASN A 68 14.19 0.17 -5.52
CA ASN A 68 15.17 -0.83 -5.11
C ASN A 68 15.59 -1.73 -6.29
N TYR A 69 14.66 -2.18 -7.12
CA TYR A 69 14.97 -2.96 -8.33
C TYR A 69 15.90 -2.19 -9.30
N ILE A 70 15.65 -0.89 -9.53
CA ILE A 70 16.52 -0.05 -10.37
C ILE A 70 17.92 0.08 -9.74
N TRP A 71 18.00 0.24 -8.42
CA TRP A 71 19.26 0.32 -7.69
C TRP A 71 20.05 -1.00 -7.75
N GLU A 72 19.39 -2.13 -7.50
CA GLU A 72 19.96 -3.48 -7.55
C GLU A 72 20.44 -3.84 -8.96
N ALA A 73 19.66 -3.50 -9.99
CA ALA A 73 20.05 -3.69 -11.39
C ALA A 73 21.35 -2.94 -11.74
N ASN A 74 21.51 -1.71 -11.25
CA ASN A 74 22.71 -0.90 -11.49
C ASN A 74 23.92 -1.30 -10.61
N ASN A 75 23.70 -2.03 -9.52
CA ASN A 75 24.74 -2.46 -8.58
C ASN A 75 24.90 -4.00 -8.52
N ARG A 76 24.41 -4.71 -9.54
CA ARG A 76 24.35 -6.18 -9.58
C ARG A 76 25.72 -6.82 -9.29
N GLY A 77 25.72 -7.85 -8.44
CA GLY A 77 26.94 -8.53 -8.00
C GLY A 77 27.76 -7.80 -6.92
N ARG A 78 27.38 -6.57 -6.51
CA ARG A 78 28.03 -5.83 -5.41
C ARG A 78 27.22 -5.81 -4.10
N LEU A 79 26.03 -6.41 -4.09
CA LEU A 79 25.18 -6.49 -2.90
C LEU A 79 25.31 -7.87 -2.22
N TYR A 80 25.19 -7.87 -0.90
CA TYR A 80 25.33 -9.05 -0.04
C TYR A 80 24.43 -10.23 -0.46
N HIS A 81 23.19 -9.97 -0.88
CA HIS A 81 22.24 -10.98 -1.35
C HIS A 81 22.53 -11.53 -2.76
N HIS A 82 23.50 -10.99 -3.49
CA HIS A 82 23.96 -11.55 -4.77
C HIS A 82 25.14 -12.52 -4.61
N ILE A 83 25.69 -12.67 -3.40
CA ILE A 83 26.82 -13.55 -3.11
C ILE A 83 26.28 -14.96 -2.85
N ASP A 84 26.83 -15.94 -3.55
CA ASP A 84 26.51 -17.35 -3.35
C ASP A 84 27.30 -17.89 -2.15
N TRP A 85 26.66 -17.91 -0.98
CA TRP A 85 27.26 -18.39 0.27
C TRP A 85 27.51 -19.90 0.27
N SER A 86 26.87 -20.68 -0.62
CA SER A 86 27.14 -22.12 -0.75
C SER A 86 28.53 -22.43 -1.31
N LYS A 87 29.21 -21.44 -1.90
CA LYS A 87 30.63 -21.54 -2.31
C LYS A 87 31.62 -21.41 -1.16
N PHE A 88 31.14 -21.02 0.02
CA PHE A 88 31.96 -20.82 1.23
C PHE A 88 31.52 -21.71 2.39
N ALA A 89 30.44 -22.46 2.24
CA ALA A 89 30.22 -23.66 3.03
C ALA A 89 31.34 -24.64 2.69
N GLN A 90 32.20 -24.93 3.66
CA GLN A 90 33.01 -26.13 3.60
C GLN A 90 32.02 -27.30 3.64
N GLU A 91 32.22 -28.30 2.78
CA GLU A 91 31.58 -29.58 2.98
C GLU A 91 32.12 -30.07 4.33
N GLU A 92 31.26 -30.12 5.35
CA GLU A 92 31.53 -30.84 6.59
C GLU A 92 31.66 -32.29 6.15
N GLU A 93 32.91 -32.73 5.92
CA GLU A 93 33.23 -34.11 5.62
C GLU A 93 32.62 -34.95 6.75
N GLU A 94 31.71 -35.85 6.38
CA GLU A 94 31.04 -36.74 7.34
C GLU A 94 32.12 -37.63 7.97
N GLU A 95 32.70 -37.19 9.09
CA GLU A 95 33.64 -37.97 9.89
C GLU A 95 32.88 -39.22 10.34
N GLU A 96 33.22 -40.36 9.72
CA GLU A 96 32.67 -41.67 10.08
C GLU A 96 32.98 -41.92 11.57
N GLU A 97 31.94 -41.89 12.41
CA GLU A 97 32.06 -42.15 13.85
C GLU A 97 32.59 -43.58 14.07
N GLU A 98 33.90 -43.72 14.31
CA GLU A 98 34.48 -44.98 14.77
C GLU A 98 33.90 -45.28 16.17
N GLU A 99 33.05 -46.30 16.27
CA GLU A 99 32.47 -46.78 17.54
C GLU A 99 33.60 -47.28 18.46
N GLU A 100 34.08 -46.44 19.39
CA GLU A 100 35.01 -46.86 20.44
C GLU A 100 34.31 -47.84 21.41
N GLU A 101 34.82 -49.07 21.51
CA GLU A 101 34.30 -50.08 22.45
C GLU A 101 34.60 -49.66 23.90
N GLU A 102 33.57 -49.37 24.71
CA GLU A 102 33.72 -49.05 26.13
C GLU A 102 34.20 -50.26 26.96
N GLU A 103 35.46 -50.23 27.44
CA GLU A 103 35.94 -51.17 28.47
C GLU A 103 35.39 -50.77 29.87
N GLU A 104 34.57 -51.62 30.49
CA GLU A 104 34.07 -51.43 31.87
C GLU A 104 35.20 -51.54 32.92
N GLU A 105 35.85 -50.42 33.29
CA GLU A 105 36.67 -50.38 34.51
C GLU A 105 35.80 -50.21 35.77
N VAL A 106 35.64 -51.31 36.51
CA VAL A 106 35.04 -51.34 37.85
C VAL A 106 36.01 -50.75 38.88
N MET A 107 35.65 -49.63 39.53
CA MET A 107 35.98 -49.32 40.94
C MET A 107 35.17 -48.13 41.48
N GLU A 108 34.51 -48.30 42.63
CA GLU A 108 34.11 -47.19 43.52
C GLU A 108 34.51 -47.57 44.95
N ASP A 109 35.41 -46.78 45.55
CA ASP A 109 35.95 -46.99 46.89
C ASP A 109 35.59 -45.83 47.81
N ALA A 110 35.31 -46.19 49.07
CA ALA A 110 35.46 -45.39 50.30
C ALA A 110 34.89 -43.95 50.46
N HIS A 111 34.20 -43.83 51.61
CA HIS A 111 34.23 -42.72 52.58
C HIS A 111 33.34 -41.48 52.38
N VAL A 112 32.49 -41.26 53.40
CA VAL A 112 32.15 -39.93 53.94
C VAL A 112 32.23 -40.03 55.47
N ASP A 113 33.25 -39.42 56.05
CA ASP A 113 33.29 -39.00 57.46
C ASP A 113 32.66 -37.60 57.58
N ASP A 114 32.01 -37.28 58.70
CA ASP A 114 32.24 -36.01 59.44
C ASP A 114 31.37 -35.86 60.71
N GLU A 115 31.91 -35.14 61.71
CA GLU A 115 31.27 -34.69 62.98
C GLU A 115 30.87 -33.18 62.87
N GLU A 116 30.31 -32.43 63.83
CA GLU A 116 30.04 -32.55 65.28
C GLU A 116 28.81 -31.63 65.59
N TYR A 117 27.82 -32.05 66.40
CA TYR A 117 26.80 -31.11 66.95
C TYR A 117 26.31 -31.48 68.37
N ASP A 118 26.41 -30.49 69.28
CA ASP A 118 26.05 -30.53 70.71
C ASP A 118 24.56 -30.69 71.04
N GLU A 119 24.25 -31.36 72.18
CA GLU A 119 23.34 -30.85 73.23
C GLU A 119 23.61 -31.49 74.62
#